data_AF-A0A2E4NFS8-F1
#
_entry.id   AF-A0A2E4NFS8-F1
#
_cell.length_a   1.000
_cell.length_b   1.000
_cell.length_c   1.000
_cell.angle_alpha   90.00
_cell.angle_beta   90.00
_cell.angle_gamma   90.00
#
_symmetry.space_group_name_H-M   'P 1'
#
loop_
_entity.id
_entity.type
_entity.pdbx_description
1 polymer ?
#
loop_
_entity_poly.entity_id
_entity_poly.type
_entity_poly.pdbx_seq_one_letter_code
_entity_poly.pdbx_strand_id
1 'polypeptide(L)'
;MREGESFGFFTIASKCERLASLDQILEDSRKNGSVLVFGYESLMRNVTMHKTGKRLGRVFRVHRCYCISSPIGRSMSEKLGLTLRLDQCGSVTGITLHLDRKSEEEELSIL
;
A
#
# COMPACT_ATOMS: atom_id res chain seq x y z
N MET A 1 -7.87 -6.35 -14.44
CA MET A 1 -6.42 -6.47 -14.09
C MET A 1 -5.54 -6.54 -15.32
N ARG A 2 -5.74 -7.51 -16.25
CA ARG A 2 -4.89 -7.69 -17.43
C ARG A 2 -4.91 -6.53 -18.45
N GLU A 3 -6.04 -5.84 -18.59
CA GLU A 3 -6.15 -4.73 -19.56
C GLU A 3 -5.26 -3.53 -19.20
N GLY A 4 -5.14 -3.18 -17.92
CA GLY A 4 -4.31 -2.05 -17.48
C GLY A 4 -2.79 -2.25 -17.67
N GLU A 5 -2.33 -3.51 -17.59
CA GLU A 5 -0.94 -3.89 -17.88
C GLU A 5 -0.64 -3.82 -19.38
N SER A 6 -1.59 -4.24 -20.22
CA SER A 6 -1.47 -4.16 -21.69
C SER A 6 -1.39 -2.71 -22.20
N PHE A 7 -1.96 -1.74 -21.47
CA PHE A 7 -1.84 -0.32 -21.80
C PHE A 7 -0.57 0.34 -21.20
N GLY A 8 0.27 -0.40 -20.49
CA GLY A 8 1.53 0.11 -19.92
C GLY A 8 1.36 1.10 -18.76
N PHE A 9 0.17 1.18 -18.14
CA PHE A 9 -0.08 2.11 -17.04
C PHE A 9 0.58 1.67 -15.72
N PHE A 10 0.76 0.37 -15.54
CA PHE A 10 1.44 -0.24 -14.41
C PHE A 10 1.91 -1.65 -14.78
N THR A 11 2.94 -2.13 -14.10
CA THR A 11 3.38 -3.53 -14.17
C THR A 11 2.90 -4.24 -12.92
N ILE A 12 2.25 -5.39 -13.06
CA ILE A 12 1.93 -6.24 -11.91
C ILE A 12 3.19 -7.01 -11.53
N ALA A 13 3.65 -6.85 -10.29
CA ALA A 13 4.75 -7.65 -9.78
C ALA A 13 4.40 -9.15 -9.84
N SER A 14 5.33 -9.96 -10.33
CA SER A 14 5.18 -11.41 -10.38
C SER A 14 5.06 -11.99 -8.97
N LYS A 15 4.56 -13.23 -8.86
CA LYS A 15 4.45 -13.92 -7.57
C LYS A 15 5.82 -14.00 -6.86
N CYS A 16 6.89 -14.28 -7.61
CA CYS A 16 8.24 -14.37 -7.05
C CYS A 16 8.74 -13.00 -6.56
N GLU A 17 8.52 -11.93 -7.32
CA GLU A 17 8.90 -10.56 -6.88
C GLU A 17 8.12 -10.13 -5.64
N ARG A 18 6.83 -10.47 -5.54
CA ARG A 18 6.02 -10.20 -4.35
C ARG A 18 6.54 -10.95 -3.14
N LEU A 19 6.86 -12.24 -3.28
CA LEU A 19 7.44 -13.04 -2.20
C LEU A 19 8.81 -12.52 -1.77
N ALA A 20 9.69 -12.18 -2.72
CA ALA A 20 11.00 -11.62 -2.41
C ALA A 20 10.90 -10.24 -1.71
N SER A 21 9.91 -9.42 -2.08
CA SER A 21 9.63 -8.17 -1.37
C SER A 21 9.08 -8.42 0.03
N LEU A 22 8.22 -9.43 0.20
CA LEU A 22 7.66 -9.83 1.49
C LEU A 22 8.78 -10.29 2.43
N ASP A 23 9.65 -11.18 1.97
CA ASP A 23 10.80 -11.68 2.74
C ASP A 23 11.71 -10.53 3.20
N GLN A 24 12.00 -9.55 2.34
CA GLN A 24 12.79 -8.39 2.72
C GLN A 24 12.13 -7.57 3.84
N ILE A 25 10.83 -7.34 3.75
CA ILE A 25 10.08 -6.59 4.78
C ILE A 25 10.09 -7.36 6.11
N LEU A 26 9.94 -8.69 6.07
CA LEU A 26 9.95 -9.54 7.26
C LEU A 26 11.34 -9.62 7.89
N GLU A 27 12.40 -9.73 7.10
CA GLU A 27 13.78 -9.71 7.60
C GLU A 27 14.11 -8.37 8.28
N ASP A 28 13.68 -7.25 7.71
CA ASP A 28 13.86 -5.94 8.32
C ASP A 28 13.00 -5.77 9.59
N SER A 29 11.79 -6.35 9.61
CA SER A 29 10.96 -6.43 10.81
C SER A 29 11.65 -7.22 11.93
N ARG A 30 12.24 -8.38 11.62
CA ARG A 30 12.96 -9.20 12.60
C ARG A 30 14.11 -8.45 13.25
N LYS A 31 14.79 -7.57 12.50
CA LYS A 31 15.88 -6.71 12.99
C LYS A 31 15.38 -5.52 13.82
N ASN A 32 14.31 -4.86 13.39
CA ASN A 32 13.81 -3.62 13.99
C ASN A 32 12.68 -3.83 15.02
N GLY A 33 12.18 -5.06 15.16
CA GLY A 33 11.23 -5.51 16.16
C GLY A 33 9.75 -5.31 15.84
N SER A 34 9.38 -4.61 14.76
CA SER A 34 7.96 -4.43 14.37
C SER A 34 7.76 -3.94 12.93
N VAL A 35 6.64 -4.32 12.32
CA VAL A 35 6.13 -3.74 11.05
C VAL A 35 5.12 -2.64 11.31
N LEU A 36 5.30 -1.53 10.59
CA LEU A 36 4.36 -0.42 10.54
C LEU A 36 3.79 -0.30 9.13
N VAL A 37 2.48 -0.41 9.00
CA VAL A 37 1.77 -0.19 7.73
C VAL A 37 1.21 1.23 7.73
N PHE A 38 1.59 2.02 6.73
CA PHE A 38 1.07 3.36 6.54
C PHE A 38 -0.09 3.37 5.53
N GLY A 39 -1.30 3.61 6.01
CA GLY A 39 -2.51 3.75 5.20
C GLY A 39 -2.76 5.21 4.83
N TYR A 40 -2.72 5.52 3.53
CA TYR A 40 -2.95 6.87 3.00
C TYR A 40 -4.27 7.03 2.21
N GLU A 41 -5.07 5.96 2.10
CA GLU A 41 -6.27 5.88 1.24
C GLU A 41 -7.43 5.12 1.91
N SER A 42 -7.97 4.09 1.24
CA SER A 42 -9.06 3.22 1.71
C SER A 42 -8.77 2.58 3.07
N LEU A 43 -7.49 2.27 3.32
CA LEU A 43 -6.99 1.79 4.61
C LEU A 43 -7.31 2.73 5.77
N MET A 44 -7.50 4.04 5.54
CA MET A 44 -7.93 4.95 6.61
C MET A 44 -9.34 4.63 7.14
N ARG A 45 -10.23 4.17 6.25
CA ARG A 45 -11.65 3.92 6.52
C ARG A 45 -11.98 2.46 6.81
N ASN A 46 -11.33 1.51 6.15
CA ASN A 46 -11.61 0.08 6.35
C ASN A 46 -10.32 -0.67 6.71
N VAL A 47 -10.02 -0.72 8.01
CA VAL A 47 -8.86 -1.44 8.52
C VAL A 47 -9.26 -2.90 8.77
N THR A 48 -9.20 -3.73 7.72
CA THR A 48 -9.50 -5.17 7.81
C THR A 48 -8.37 -5.98 8.45
N MET A 49 -7.18 -5.40 8.57
CA MET A 49 -6.00 -6.10 9.09
C MET A 49 -6.05 -6.28 10.61
N HIS A 50 -5.42 -7.33 11.14
CA HIS A 50 -5.11 -7.46 12.56
C HIS A 50 -3.98 -6.50 12.98
N LYS A 51 -4.29 -5.62 13.94
CA LYS A 51 -3.42 -4.52 14.41
C LYS A 51 -3.41 -4.45 15.92
N THR A 52 -2.24 -4.22 16.49
CA THR A 52 -2.03 -3.96 17.93
C THR A 52 -2.25 -2.50 18.28
N GLY A 53 -2.19 -1.60 17.30
CA GLY A 53 -2.42 -0.18 17.51
C GLY A 53 -2.67 0.59 16.21
N LYS A 54 -3.39 1.71 16.33
CA LYS A 54 -3.63 2.67 15.25
C LYS A 54 -3.25 4.05 15.75
N ARG A 55 -2.39 4.76 15.01
CA ARG A 55 -2.01 6.14 15.31
C ARG A 55 -2.17 7.02 14.08
N LEU A 56 -2.48 8.29 14.29
CA LEU A 56 -2.37 9.28 13.22
C LEU A 56 -0.88 9.56 13.00
N GLY A 57 -0.44 9.48 11.75
CA GLY A 57 0.96 9.64 11.37
C GLY A 57 1.10 10.59 10.18
N ARG A 58 2.24 11.28 10.10
CA ARG A 58 2.60 12.08 8.94
C ARG A 58 3.91 11.56 8.37
N VAL A 59 3.91 11.20 7.10
CA VAL A 59 5.12 10.81 6.38
C VAL A 59 5.60 12.02 5.58
N PHE A 60 6.86 12.38 5.77
CA PHE A 60 7.50 13.49 5.08
C PHE A 60 8.24 13.00 3.83
N ARG A 61 8.44 13.91 2.87
CA ARG A 61 9.04 13.65 1.54
C ARG A 61 8.17 12.82 0.60
N VAL A 62 6.87 12.72 0.90
CA VAL A 62 5.87 12.05 0.06
C VAL A 62 4.60 12.90 -0.07
N HIS A 63 4.10 13.09 -1.29
CA HIS A 63 2.97 13.96 -1.60
C HIS A 63 1.86 13.10 -2.18
N ARG A 64 0.65 13.36 -1.72
CA ARG A 64 -0.53 12.62 -2.14
C ARG A 64 -1.08 13.26 -3.41
N CYS A 65 -0.98 12.55 -4.53
CA CYS A 65 -1.52 13.03 -5.80
C CYS A 65 -2.41 12.01 -6.50
N TYR A 66 -3.45 12.49 -7.17
CA TYR A 66 -4.33 11.70 -8.03
C TYR A 66 -3.66 11.50 -9.39
N CYS A 67 -2.62 10.68 -9.43
CA CYS A 67 -1.70 10.60 -10.57
C CYS A 67 -1.74 9.27 -11.32
N ILE A 68 -2.40 8.23 -10.78
CA ILE A 68 -2.52 6.93 -11.47
C ILE A 68 -3.87 6.90 -12.17
N SER A 69 -3.86 6.90 -13.49
CA SER A 69 -5.04 6.53 -14.26
C SER A 69 -5.21 5.02 -14.17
N SER A 70 -6.21 4.56 -13.40
CA SER A 70 -6.50 3.13 -13.24
C SER A 70 -7.84 2.80 -13.89
N PRO A 71 -7.91 1.77 -14.76
CA PRO A 71 -9.17 1.21 -15.23
C PRO A 71 -9.87 0.38 -14.14
N ILE A 72 -9.27 0.24 -12.95
CA ILE A 72 -9.81 -0.53 -11.82
C ILE A 72 -10.14 0.40 -10.65
N GLY A 73 -11.37 0.30 -10.13
CA GLY A 73 -11.83 0.99 -8.92
C GLY A 73 -12.81 2.13 -9.18
N ARG A 74 -12.30 3.32 -9.53
CA ARG A 74 -13.11 4.55 -9.72
C ARG A 74 -13.44 4.89 -11.17
N SER A 75 -13.13 3.97 -12.07
CA SER A 75 -13.35 4.07 -13.50
C SER A 75 -14.76 3.59 -13.84
N MET A 76 -15.48 4.40 -14.60
CA MET A 76 -16.63 3.95 -15.38
C MET A 76 -16.09 3.58 -16.78
N SER A 77 -16.75 2.66 -17.50
CA SER A 77 -16.24 2.07 -18.76
C SER A 77 -15.79 3.09 -19.83
N GLU A 78 -16.17 4.36 -19.70
CA GLU A 78 -15.84 5.47 -20.62
C GLU A 78 -14.91 6.55 -20.01
N LYS A 79 -14.58 6.49 -18.71
CA LYS A 79 -13.69 7.47 -18.04
C LYS A 79 -12.78 6.78 -17.02
N LEU A 80 -11.47 6.83 -17.27
CA LEU A 80 -10.46 6.32 -16.35
C LEU A 80 -10.53 7.09 -15.02
N GLY A 81 -10.65 6.36 -13.91
CA GLY A 81 -10.65 6.94 -12.59
C GLY A 81 -9.22 7.27 -12.16
N LEU A 82 -9.02 8.42 -11.52
CA LEU A 82 -7.74 8.73 -10.90
C LEU A 82 -7.63 8.03 -9.55
N THR A 83 -6.62 7.18 -9.41
CA THR A 83 -6.18 6.55 -8.18
C THR A 83 -5.02 7.34 -7.59
N LEU A 84 -5.00 7.38 -6.27
CA LEU A 84 -4.02 8.10 -5.48
C LEU A 84 -2.69 7.37 -5.40
N ARG A 85 -1.61 8.12 -5.56
CA ARG A 85 -0.22 7.68 -5.44
C ARG A 85 0.53 8.61 -4.50
N LEU A 86 1.57 8.07 -3.87
CA LEU A 86 2.60 8.85 -3.19
C LEU A 86 3.70 9.20 -4.19
N ASP A 87 3.91 10.49 -4.40
CA ASP A 87 4.99 11.04 -5.22
C ASP A 87 6.09 11.65 -4.35
N GLN A 88 7.33 11.72 -4.83
CA GLN A 88 8.50 12.12 -4.04
C GLN A 88 8.62 13.64 -3.87
N CYS A 89 7.70 14.26 -3.12
CA CYS A 89 7.77 15.66 -2.70
C CYS A 89 6.83 15.87 -1.49
N GLY A 90 6.91 16.95 -0.72
CA GLY A 90 5.85 17.31 0.25
C GLY A 90 5.68 16.38 1.49
N SER A 91 4.45 16.24 1.96
CA SER A 91 4.11 15.39 3.12
C SER A 91 2.66 14.91 3.05
N VAL A 92 2.37 13.73 3.57
CA VAL A 92 1.01 13.18 3.66
C VAL A 92 0.67 12.79 5.09
N THR A 93 -0.53 13.16 5.52
CA THR A 93 -1.11 12.67 6.78
C THR A 93 -1.92 11.41 6.48
N GLY A 94 -1.77 10.40 7.32
CA GLY A 94 -2.55 9.19 7.24
C GLY A 94 -2.55 8.45 8.56
N ILE A 95 -2.78 7.15 8.50
CA ILE A 95 -2.79 6.31 9.69
C ILE A 95 -1.61 5.34 9.62
N THR A 96 -0.96 5.15 10.76
CA THR A 96 0.02 4.10 10.96
C THR A 96 -0.62 2.99 11.77
N LEU A 97 -0.61 1.79 11.21
CA LEU A 97 -1.08 0.57 11.84
C LEU A 97 0.14 -0.23 12.30
N HIS A 98 0.14 -0.57 13.59
CA HIS A 98 1.13 -1.50 14.14
C HIS A 98 0.57 -2.90 13.99
N LEU A 99 1.29 -3.77 13.27
CA LEU A 99 0.89 -5.17 13.14
C LEU A 99 1.33 -5.97 14.39
N ASP A 100 0.60 -7.06 14.67
CA ASP A 100 1.04 -8.03 15.68
C ASP A 100 2.13 -8.92 15.08
N ARG A 101 3.17 -9.21 15.84
CA ARG A 101 4.31 -10.03 15.40
C ARG A 101 3.90 -11.46 15.02
N LYS A 102 2.80 -11.98 15.56
CA LYS A 102 2.29 -13.30 15.21
C LYS A 102 1.45 -13.31 13.93
N SER A 103 0.95 -12.14 13.51
CA SER A 103 0.05 -12.01 12.37
C SER A 103 0.65 -11.20 11.23
N GLU A 104 1.84 -10.62 11.39
CA GLU A 104 2.47 -9.75 10.38
C GLU A 104 2.69 -10.47 9.04
N GLU A 105 3.07 -11.75 9.06
CA GLU A 105 3.31 -12.54 7.84
C GLU A 105 2.01 -12.78 7.05
N GLU A 106 0.94 -13.22 7.73
CA GLU A 106 -0.37 -13.44 7.12
C GLU A 106 -0.99 -12.13 6.61
N GLU A 107 -0.91 -11.06 7.41
CA GLU A 107 -1.46 -9.75 7.06
C GLU A 107 -0.71 -9.10 5.89
N LEU A 108 0.61 -9.26 5.79
CA LEU A 108 1.35 -8.74 4.64
C LEU A 108 1.13 -9.58 3.38
N SER A 109 0.79 -10.87 3.50
CA SER A 109 0.56 -11.74 2.35
C SER A 109 -0.71 -11.40 1.54
N ILE A 110 -1.69 -10.73 2.17
CA ILE A 110 -2.96 -10.32 1.53
C ILE A 110 -2.85 -8.97 0.78
N LEU A 111 -1.74 -8.23 0.95
CA LEU A 111 -1.43 -6.99 0.24
C LEU A 111 -0.73 -7.30 -1.08
#